data_AF-A0A9D3BQZ9-F1
#
_entry.id   AF-A0A9D3BQZ9-F1
#
_cell.length_a   1.000
_cell.length_b   1.000
_cell.length_c   1.000
_cell.angle_alpha   90.00
_cell.angle_beta   90.00
_cell.angle_gamma   90.00
#
_symmetry.space_group_name_H-M   'P 1'
#
loop_
_entity.id
_entity.type
_entity.pdbx_description
1 polymer ?
#
loop_
_entity_poly.entity_id
_entity_poly.type
_entity_poly.pdbx_seq_one_letter_code
_entity_poly.pdbx_strand_id
1 'polypeptide(L)'
;MESSQVIVFSFVLVLVGLSDSRLPSMRPAAHWAAVMHSSGEVQVRSAAGGPERKHFSVFMKPANRFLSKQVQSKGDEFKWMFPEDSVSPVTPAIEPLVPFNVLQPAVSSRVAVRCGESRIQVEVSQDLLGLGRLIHPDDITLGGCPPTEMDPSSNVLIFESELHDCGSTLEVYESGFVYAYKLVYEPRMLDSSPITRSQRTVIRVECHYAN
;
A
#
# COMPACT_ATOMS: atom_id res chain seq x y z
N MET A 1 -50.69 6.98 56.54
CA MET A 1 -50.59 5.90 57.54
C MET A 1 -49.78 4.81 56.85
N GLU A 2 -48.46 4.87 57.01
CA GLU A 2 -47.70 3.97 57.91
C GLU A 2 -47.66 2.55 57.32
N SER A 3 -46.55 1.87 57.09
CA SER A 3 -45.33 1.82 57.90
C SER A 3 -44.17 1.28 57.05
N SER A 4 -42.99 1.85 57.30
CA SER A 4 -41.68 1.31 56.92
C SER A 4 -41.39 -0.02 57.63
N GLN A 5 -40.61 -0.93 57.01
CA GLN A 5 -39.21 -1.22 57.41
C GLN A 5 -38.63 -2.56 56.89
N VAL A 6 -37.40 -2.42 56.35
CA VAL A 6 -36.18 -3.23 56.58
C VAL A 6 -36.06 -4.63 55.95
N ILE A 7 -35.42 -4.63 54.77
CA ILE A 7 -34.14 -5.28 54.44
C ILE A 7 -33.79 -6.59 55.17
N VAL A 8 -33.72 -7.69 54.41
CA VAL A 8 -32.69 -8.73 54.59
C VAL A 8 -32.11 -9.07 53.22
N PHE A 9 -30.98 -8.43 52.88
CA PHE A 9 -30.13 -8.83 51.76
C PHE A 9 -29.39 -10.12 52.16
N SER A 10 -29.84 -11.27 51.65
CA SER A 10 -29.04 -12.50 51.70
C SER A 10 -27.96 -12.44 50.62
N PHE A 11 -26.77 -11.98 51.01
CA PHE A 11 -25.53 -12.15 50.25
C PHE A 11 -25.14 -13.63 50.27
N VAL A 12 -25.30 -14.33 49.15
CA VAL A 12 -24.66 -15.63 48.93
C VAL A 12 -23.28 -15.37 48.32
N LEU A 13 -22.25 -15.37 49.16
CA LEU A 13 -20.85 -15.36 48.73
C LEU A 13 -20.50 -16.74 48.15
N VAL A 14 -20.57 -16.88 46.83
CA VAL A 14 -19.96 -18.00 46.12
C VAL A 14 -18.47 -17.71 45.99
N LEU A 15 -17.65 -18.40 46.77
CA LEU A 15 -16.20 -18.43 46.62
C LEU A 15 -15.86 -19.18 45.33
N VAL A 16 -15.64 -18.44 44.24
CA VAL A 16 -14.99 -18.98 43.04
C VAL A 16 -13.49 -19.00 43.31
N GLY A 17 -12.93 -20.21 43.40
CA GLY A 17 -11.49 -20.42 43.52
C GLY A 17 -10.77 -19.90 42.27
N LEU A 18 -9.79 -19.02 42.47
CA LEU A 18 -8.82 -18.62 41.46
C LEU A 18 -7.90 -19.83 41.18
N SER A 19 -8.11 -20.50 40.05
CA SER A 19 -7.11 -21.41 39.48
C SER A 19 -5.99 -20.62 38.82
N ASP A 20 -4.83 -20.67 39.44
CA ASP A 20 -3.58 -20.05 39.02
C ASP A 20 -3.00 -20.80 37.80
N SER A 21 -3.19 -20.26 36.60
CA SER A 21 -2.65 -20.82 35.37
C SER A 21 -1.23 -20.32 35.15
N ARG A 22 -0.23 -21.05 35.62
CA ARG A 22 1.18 -20.80 35.29
C ARG A 22 1.42 -21.10 33.80
N LEU A 23 1.38 -20.06 32.97
CA LEU A 23 1.91 -20.09 31.61
C LEU A 23 3.45 -20.05 31.66
N PRO A 24 4.16 -20.91 30.91
CA PRO A 24 5.60 -20.82 30.78
C PRO A 24 5.98 -19.55 30.00
N SER A 25 6.79 -18.71 30.66
CA SER A 25 7.48 -17.55 30.09
C SER A 25 8.26 -17.96 28.84
N MET A 26 7.81 -17.49 27.68
CA MET A 26 8.57 -17.56 26.44
C MET A 26 9.36 -16.26 26.29
N ARG A 27 10.68 -16.39 26.37
CA ARG A 27 11.65 -15.28 26.24
C ARG A 27 11.65 -14.78 24.79
N PRO A 28 11.57 -13.46 24.52
CA PRO A 28 11.98 -12.94 23.23
C PRO A 28 13.52 -12.97 23.12
N ALA A 29 14.02 -13.47 21.98
CA ALA A 29 15.43 -13.46 21.65
C ALA A 29 15.91 -12.03 21.35
N ALA A 30 16.51 -11.38 22.35
CA ALA A 30 17.29 -10.18 22.16
C ALA A 30 18.61 -10.55 21.47
N HIS A 31 18.73 -10.28 20.16
CA HIS A 31 20.01 -10.34 19.44
C HIS A 31 20.37 -9.01 18.79
N TRP A 32 20.18 -7.88 19.46
CA TRP A 32 20.92 -6.68 19.06
C TRP A 32 21.17 -5.81 20.28
N ALA A 33 22.37 -5.94 20.83
CA ALA A 33 22.94 -4.95 21.74
C ALA A 33 24.45 -4.93 21.57
N ALA A 34 24.97 -3.69 21.52
CA ALA A 34 26.37 -3.27 21.50
C ALA A 34 27.03 -3.34 20.09
N VAL A 35 27.67 -2.28 19.58
CA VAL A 35 28.52 -1.28 20.26
C VAL A 35 28.50 0.05 19.50
N MET A 36 28.33 1.15 20.24
CA MET A 36 28.74 2.51 19.88
C MET A 36 30.26 2.63 20.04
N HIS A 37 30.96 3.18 19.04
CA HIS A 37 32.23 3.89 19.30
C HIS A 37 32.30 5.20 18.52
N SER A 38 32.43 6.25 19.32
CA SER A 38 32.81 7.63 18.98
C SER A 38 34.24 7.71 18.43
N SER A 39 34.47 8.78 17.68
CA SER A 39 35.73 9.26 17.10
C SER A 39 36.97 9.17 18.00
N GLY A 40 38.10 8.83 17.37
CA GLY A 40 39.46 8.95 17.91
C GLY A 40 40.47 8.84 16.77
N GLU A 41 41.32 9.85 16.63
CA GLU A 41 42.21 10.15 15.51
C GLU A 41 43.61 9.51 15.65
N VAL A 42 44.29 9.36 14.50
CA VAL A 42 45.76 9.23 14.25
C VAL A 42 46.49 7.91 14.64
N GLN A 43 46.97 7.16 13.64
CA GLN A 43 48.41 7.08 13.30
C GLN A 43 48.70 6.23 12.05
N VAL A 44 49.41 6.87 11.11
CA VAL A 44 50.08 6.25 9.95
C VAL A 44 51.33 5.51 10.43
N ARG A 45 51.46 4.23 10.07
CA ARG A 45 52.76 3.54 9.97
C ARG A 45 52.77 2.61 8.75
N SER A 46 53.61 2.97 7.77
CA SER A 46 54.00 2.11 6.64
C SER A 46 55.06 1.11 7.08
N ALA A 47 54.95 -0.14 6.62
CA ALA A 47 56.09 -0.97 6.24
C ALA A 47 55.65 -2.12 5.31
N ALA A 48 56.47 -2.37 4.31
CA ALA A 48 56.25 -3.23 3.15
C ALA A 48 56.33 -4.74 3.44
N GLY A 49 55.65 -5.53 2.60
CA GLY A 49 55.81 -6.98 2.51
C GLY A 49 54.64 -7.65 1.79
N GLY A 50 54.69 -7.74 0.47
CA GLY A 50 53.71 -8.49 -0.33
C GLY A 50 54.16 -9.93 -0.57
N PRO A 51 53.21 -10.88 -0.67
CA PRO A 51 53.31 -11.91 -1.69
C PRO A 51 52.01 -12.08 -2.51
N GLU A 52 52.21 -12.01 -3.82
CA GLU A 52 51.62 -12.77 -4.92
C GLU A 52 50.22 -13.43 -4.73
N ARG A 53 49.21 -12.84 -5.38
CA ARG A 53 47.87 -13.45 -5.54
C ARG A 53 47.89 -14.48 -6.67
N LYS A 54 47.78 -15.77 -6.32
CA LYS A 54 47.58 -16.85 -7.29
C LYS A 54 46.12 -16.87 -7.74
N HIS A 55 45.90 -16.72 -9.05
CA HIS A 55 44.63 -16.92 -9.73
C HIS A 55 44.27 -18.41 -9.68
N PHE A 56 43.18 -18.78 -9.00
CA PHE A 56 42.65 -20.14 -9.00
C PHE A 56 41.60 -20.24 -10.11
N SER A 57 41.97 -20.79 -11.27
CA SER A 57 41.04 -21.13 -12.33
C SER A 57 40.53 -22.56 -12.14
N VAL A 58 39.29 -22.71 -11.66
CA VAL A 58 38.59 -24.00 -11.71
C VAL A 58 37.96 -24.13 -13.09
N PHE A 59 38.59 -24.95 -13.93
CA PHE A 59 38.12 -25.33 -15.26
C PHE A 59 36.88 -26.23 -15.15
N MET A 60 35.68 -25.68 -15.32
CA MET A 60 34.48 -26.50 -15.60
C MET A 60 34.47 -26.85 -17.09
N LYS A 61 34.55 -28.15 -17.39
CA LYS A 61 34.40 -28.70 -18.75
C LYS A 61 32.97 -28.47 -19.24
N PRO A 62 32.74 -27.97 -20.46
CA PRO A 62 31.40 -27.93 -21.03
C PRO A 62 31.03 -29.30 -21.62
N ALA A 63 29.90 -29.85 -21.18
CA ALA A 63 29.24 -30.95 -21.86
C ALA A 63 28.55 -30.40 -23.13
N ASN A 64 29.27 -30.42 -24.25
CA ASN A 64 28.68 -30.16 -25.56
C ASN A 64 27.91 -31.40 -26.03
N ARG A 65 26.58 -31.35 -25.96
CA ARG A 65 25.69 -32.16 -26.80
C ARG A 65 24.31 -31.53 -26.92
N PHE A 66 24.23 -30.44 -27.67
CA PHE A 66 22.99 -30.06 -28.35
C PHE A 66 23.29 -30.04 -29.85
N LEU A 67 23.04 -31.18 -30.50
CA LEU A 67 23.35 -31.38 -31.91
C LEU A 67 22.14 -30.94 -32.73
N SER A 68 22.32 -29.75 -33.31
CA SER A 68 21.85 -29.29 -34.61
C SER A 68 20.38 -28.97 -34.88
N LYS A 69 20.25 -27.70 -35.30
CA LYS A 69 19.48 -27.21 -36.45
C LYS A 69 17.97 -27.19 -36.30
N GLN A 70 17.49 -26.07 -35.78
CA GLN A 70 16.81 -25.14 -36.67
C GLN A 70 17.61 -23.83 -36.66
N VAL A 71 18.47 -23.67 -37.66
CA VAL A 71 18.84 -22.33 -38.10
C VAL A 71 17.50 -21.75 -38.55
N GLN A 72 16.88 -20.92 -37.71
CA GLN A 72 15.88 -19.99 -38.21
C GLN A 72 16.56 -19.34 -39.41
N SER A 73 15.98 -19.54 -40.60
CA SER A 73 16.41 -18.79 -41.78
C SER A 73 16.57 -17.36 -41.31
N LYS A 74 17.72 -16.75 -41.61
CA LYS A 74 18.02 -15.35 -41.38
C LYS A 74 16.92 -14.54 -42.07
N GLY A 75 15.77 -14.46 -41.42
CA GLY A 75 14.63 -13.69 -41.82
C GLY A 75 15.10 -12.27 -41.67
N ASP A 76 15.04 -11.55 -42.78
CA ASP A 76 15.51 -10.17 -42.88
C ASP A 76 15.17 -9.42 -41.60
N GLU A 77 16.19 -8.83 -41.00
CA GLU A 77 16.11 -8.07 -39.77
C GLU A 77 14.92 -7.12 -39.87
N PHE A 78 13.85 -7.42 -39.12
CA PHE A 78 12.57 -6.73 -39.27
C PHE A 78 12.72 -5.33 -38.70
N LYS A 79 13.23 -4.42 -39.53
CA LYS A 79 13.43 -3.01 -39.20
C LYS A 79 12.08 -2.32 -39.29
N TRP A 80 11.31 -2.42 -38.22
CA TRP A 80 10.07 -1.66 -38.09
C TRP A 80 10.43 -0.18 -38.17
N MET A 81 10.03 0.46 -39.26
CA MET A 81 10.10 1.90 -39.46
C MET A 81 8.67 2.43 -39.40
N PHE A 82 8.51 3.62 -38.82
CA PHE A 82 7.24 4.32 -38.89
C PHE A 82 6.86 4.48 -40.37
N PRO A 83 5.65 4.09 -40.80
CA PRO A 83 5.24 4.26 -42.19
C PRO A 83 5.37 5.73 -42.60
N GLU A 84 6.09 5.99 -43.68
CA GLU A 84 6.16 7.34 -44.25
C GLU A 84 4.76 7.72 -44.73
N ASP A 85 4.25 8.87 -44.28
CA ASP A 85 2.95 9.37 -44.72
C ASP A 85 3.00 9.61 -46.24
N SER A 86 2.24 8.81 -47.01
CA SER A 86 2.07 9.00 -48.44
C SER A 86 1.19 10.22 -48.70
N VAL A 87 1.73 11.42 -48.52
CA VAL A 87 1.02 12.65 -48.86
C VAL A 87 1.09 12.82 -50.38
N SER A 88 0.14 12.22 -51.09
CA SER A 88 -0.23 12.71 -52.41
C SER A 88 -0.60 14.19 -52.26
N PRO A 89 -0.21 15.11 -53.16
CA PRO A 89 -0.59 16.52 -53.09
C PRO A 89 -2.09 16.66 -53.40
N VAL A 90 -2.93 16.19 -52.49
CA VAL A 90 -4.33 16.59 -52.39
C VAL A 90 -4.28 17.92 -51.68
N THR A 91 -4.59 18.98 -52.42
CA THR A 91 -4.88 20.30 -51.85
C THR A 91 -5.78 20.08 -50.63
N PRO A 92 -5.41 20.54 -49.42
CA PRO A 92 -6.22 20.29 -48.24
C PRO A 92 -7.54 21.04 -48.44
N ALA A 93 -8.55 20.34 -48.94
CA ALA A 93 -9.91 20.71 -48.65
C ALA A 93 -9.99 20.63 -47.12
N ILE A 94 -10.03 21.79 -46.48
CA ILE A 94 -10.24 21.91 -45.05
C ILE A 94 -11.63 21.31 -44.81
N GLU A 95 -11.70 20.00 -44.60
CA GLU A 95 -12.92 19.40 -44.08
C GLU A 95 -13.20 20.09 -42.74
N PRO A 96 -14.43 20.59 -42.54
CA PRO A 96 -14.76 21.29 -41.32
C PRO A 96 -14.46 20.36 -40.15
N LEU A 97 -13.71 20.87 -39.18
CA LEU A 97 -13.34 20.17 -37.95
C LEU A 97 -14.58 19.50 -37.37
N VAL A 98 -14.66 18.18 -37.47
CA VAL A 98 -15.68 17.42 -36.76
C VAL A 98 -15.44 17.69 -35.28
N PRO A 99 -16.41 18.23 -34.54
CA PRO A 99 -16.21 18.50 -33.13
C PRO A 99 -15.97 17.16 -32.43
N PHE A 100 -14.74 16.94 -31.98
CA PHE A 100 -14.38 15.81 -31.16
C PHE A 100 -14.98 16.03 -29.77
N ASN A 101 -16.23 15.61 -29.61
CA ASN A 101 -16.92 15.65 -28.35
C ASN A 101 -16.41 14.48 -27.50
N VAL A 102 -15.38 14.74 -26.70
CA VAL A 102 -14.98 13.81 -25.64
C VAL A 102 -16.13 13.74 -24.64
N LEU A 103 -16.85 12.62 -24.64
CA LEU A 103 -17.70 12.28 -23.51
C LEU A 103 -16.79 12.10 -22.31
N GLN A 104 -16.84 13.05 -21.37
CA GLN A 104 -16.20 12.86 -20.08
C GLN A 104 -16.85 11.64 -19.42
N PRO A 105 -16.05 10.63 -18.99
CA PRO A 105 -16.58 9.55 -18.18
C PRO A 105 -17.30 10.16 -16.97
N ALA A 106 -18.52 9.71 -16.70
CA ALA A 106 -19.24 10.13 -15.51
C ALA A 106 -18.37 9.84 -14.28
N VAL A 107 -18.12 10.86 -13.47
CA VAL A 107 -17.39 10.72 -12.20
C VAL A 107 -18.30 9.95 -11.25
N SER A 108 -18.15 8.62 -11.20
CA SER A 108 -18.75 7.83 -10.13
C SER A 108 -17.98 8.12 -8.85
N SER A 109 -18.66 8.59 -7.81
CA SER A 109 -18.07 8.76 -6.48
C SER A 109 -17.75 7.38 -5.88
N ARG A 110 -16.52 6.91 -6.08
CA ARG A 110 -16.04 5.62 -5.53
C ARG A 110 -15.61 5.71 -4.07
N VAL A 111 -15.46 6.93 -3.57
CA VAL A 111 -15.16 7.22 -2.18
C VAL A 111 -16.23 8.20 -1.70
N ALA A 112 -16.91 7.84 -0.63
CA ALA A 112 -17.85 8.69 0.09
C ALA A 112 -17.36 8.90 1.51
N VAL A 113 -17.48 10.13 2.01
CA VAL A 113 -16.92 10.54 3.30
C VAL A 113 -18.05 11.15 4.13
N ARG A 114 -18.20 10.68 5.37
CA ARG A 114 -19.10 11.25 6.36
C ARG A 114 -18.28 11.73 7.55
N CYS A 115 -18.30 13.04 7.76
CA CYS A 115 -17.62 13.70 8.87
C CYS A 115 -18.60 13.85 10.03
N GLY A 116 -18.37 13.11 11.12
CA GLY A 116 -19.09 13.27 12.37
C GLY A 116 -18.41 14.32 13.27
N GLU A 117 -18.87 14.42 14.53
CA GLU A 117 -18.32 15.37 15.50
C GLU A 117 -16.94 14.94 16.02
N SER A 118 -16.76 13.66 16.31
CA SER A 118 -15.50 13.08 16.84
C SER A 118 -14.96 11.92 16.01
N ARG A 119 -15.72 11.46 15.00
CA ARG A 119 -15.40 10.30 14.15
C ARG A 119 -15.62 10.60 12.69
N ILE A 120 -14.88 9.89 11.84
CA ILE A 120 -15.03 9.88 10.40
C ILE A 120 -15.45 8.48 9.93
N GLN A 121 -16.37 8.43 8.97
CA GLN A 121 -16.70 7.21 8.24
C GLN A 121 -16.35 7.40 6.76
N VAL A 122 -15.54 6.52 6.20
CA VAL A 122 -15.16 6.53 4.79
C VAL A 122 -15.65 5.24 4.15
N GLU A 123 -16.54 5.36 3.18
CA GLU A 123 -17.08 4.27 2.38
C GLU A 123 -16.32 4.25 1.04
N VAL A 124 -15.68 3.12 0.72
CA VAL A 124 -14.84 2.96 -0.47
C VAL A 124 -15.34 1.78 -1.29
N SER A 125 -15.72 2.04 -2.55
CA SER A 125 -16.02 0.97 -3.51
C SER A 125 -14.76 0.13 -3.78
N GLN A 126 -14.90 -1.19 -3.72
CA GLN A 126 -13.80 -2.11 -4.04
C GLN A 126 -13.36 -2.01 -5.51
N ASP A 127 -14.20 -1.51 -6.43
CA ASP A 127 -13.78 -1.13 -7.79
C ASP A 127 -13.23 0.31 -7.81
N LEU A 128 -12.28 0.61 -6.93
CA LEU A 128 -11.71 1.95 -6.73
C LEU A 128 -11.13 2.57 -8.02
N LEU A 129 -10.65 1.72 -8.93
CA LEU A 129 -10.04 2.13 -10.18
C LEU A 129 -11.05 2.20 -11.35
N GLY A 130 -12.27 1.69 -11.18
CA GLY A 130 -13.26 1.64 -12.27
C GLY A 130 -12.91 0.66 -13.37
N LEU A 131 -12.14 -0.37 -13.05
CA LEU A 131 -11.65 -1.38 -14.00
C LEU A 131 -12.50 -2.66 -13.95
N GLY A 132 -13.54 -2.70 -13.11
CA GLY A 132 -14.31 -3.92 -12.83
C GLY A 132 -13.52 -4.97 -12.05
N ARG A 133 -12.37 -4.60 -11.47
CA ARG A 133 -11.55 -5.48 -10.63
C ARG A 133 -11.61 -5.01 -9.19
N LEU A 134 -12.13 -5.87 -8.33
CA LEU A 134 -12.23 -5.60 -6.90
C LEU A 134 -10.82 -5.63 -6.28
N ILE A 135 -10.48 -4.58 -5.53
CA ILE A 135 -9.26 -4.53 -4.73
C ILE A 135 -9.41 -5.39 -3.48
N HIS A 136 -8.28 -5.90 -2.96
CA HIS A 136 -8.30 -6.63 -1.69
C HIS A 136 -8.31 -5.64 -0.51
N PRO A 137 -9.04 -5.92 0.59
CA PRO A 137 -9.09 -5.02 1.74
C PRO A 137 -7.73 -4.72 2.37
N ASP A 138 -6.80 -5.69 2.37
CA ASP A 138 -5.45 -5.47 2.91
C ASP A 138 -4.58 -4.54 2.03
N ASP A 139 -4.94 -4.38 0.76
CA ASP A 139 -4.19 -3.54 -0.18
C ASP A 139 -4.60 -2.07 -0.03
N ILE A 140 -5.53 -1.73 0.88
CA ILE A 140 -6.02 -0.37 1.09
C ILE A 140 -6.07 0.00 2.56
N THR A 141 -5.61 1.21 2.89
CA THR A 141 -5.57 1.70 4.27
C THR A 141 -5.98 3.16 4.38
N LEU A 142 -6.63 3.54 5.49
CA LEU A 142 -6.91 4.93 5.84
C LEU A 142 -5.88 5.40 6.85
N GLY A 143 -4.90 6.18 6.38
CA GLY A 143 -3.78 6.70 7.18
C GLY A 143 -3.02 5.64 7.97
N GLY A 144 -2.95 4.42 7.43
CA GLY A 144 -2.29 3.26 8.03
C GLY A 144 -3.21 2.27 8.76
N CYS A 145 -4.50 2.59 8.93
CA CYS A 145 -5.48 1.68 9.50
C CYS A 145 -6.17 0.83 8.43
N PRO A 146 -6.46 -0.46 8.73
CA PRO A 146 -7.24 -1.32 7.84
C PRO A 146 -8.74 -0.94 7.85
N PRO A 147 -9.53 -1.45 6.89
CA PRO A 147 -10.99 -1.32 6.92
C PRO A 147 -11.58 -1.91 8.20
N THR A 148 -12.59 -1.24 8.77
CA THR A 148 -13.30 -1.70 9.97
C THR A 148 -14.34 -2.76 9.62
N GLU A 149 -15.03 -2.58 8.49
CA GLU A 149 -16.09 -3.45 8.02
C GLU A 149 -16.06 -3.57 6.48
N MET A 150 -16.63 -4.64 5.96
CA MET A 150 -16.82 -4.86 4.52
C MET A 150 -18.25 -5.31 4.26
N ASP A 151 -18.93 -4.63 3.34
CA ASP A 151 -20.24 -5.06 2.84
C ASP A 151 -20.06 -5.88 1.55
N PRO A 152 -20.25 -7.22 1.60
CA PRO A 152 -20.09 -8.08 0.43
C PRO A 152 -21.22 -7.92 -0.59
N SER A 153 -22.36 -7.32 -0.23
CA SER A 153 -23.50 -7.16 -1.12
C SER A 153 -23.30 -5.99 -2.10
N SER A 154 -22.71 -4.90 -1.62
CA SER A 154 -22.41 -3.70 -2.41
C SER A 154 -20.96 -3.62 -2.87
N ASN A 155 -20.08 -4.53 -2.41
CA ASN A 155 -18.64 -4.49 -2.61
C ASN A 155 -18.02 -3.17 -2.12
N VAL A 156 -18.38 -2.75 -0.90
CA VAL A 156 -17.89 -1.53 -0.27
C VAL A 156 -17.08 -1.88 0.98
N LEU A 157 -15.94 -1.20 1.15
CA LEU A 157 -15.11 -1.22 2.34
C LEU A 157 -15.45 0.00 3.20
N ILE A 158 -15.66 -0.20 4.48
CA ILE A 158 -16.04 0.83 5.43
C ILE A 158 -14.89 1.03 6.41
N PHE A 159 -14.40 2.26 6.50
CA PHE A 159 -13.44 2.68 7.51
C PHE A 159 -14.16 3.57 8.52
N GLU A 160 -14.06 3.22 9.79
CA GLU A 160 -14.50 4.06 10.91
C GLU A 160 -13.30 4.34 11.81
N SER A 161 -13.06 5.62 12.11
CA SER A 161 -11.96 6.06 12.96
C SER A 161 -12.29 7.36 13.69
N GLU A 162 -11.62 7.64 14.81
CA GLU A 162 -11.69 8.94 15.47
C GLU A 162 -10.94 10.02 14.67
N LEU A 163 -11.36 11.28 14.81
CA LEU A 163 -10.82 12.39 14.02
C LEU A 163 -9.30 12.59 14.16
N HIS A 164 -8.74 12.23 15.32
CA HIS A 164 -7.33 12.36 15.64
C HIS A 164 -6.52 11.08 15.45
N ASP A 165 -7.19 9.98 15.11
CA ASP A 165 -6.57 8.66 14.99
C ASP A 165 -6.16 8.36 13.54
N CYS A 166 -5.64 7.15 13.32
CA CYS A 166 -5.32 6.60 12.00
C CYS A 166 -4.50 7.56 11.12
N GLY A 167 -3.48 8.20 11.70
CA GLY A 167 -2.56 9.06 10.96
C GLY A 167 -3.20 10.33 10.39
N SER A 168 -4.32 10.78 10.96
CA SER A 168 -4.90 12.09 10.66
C SER A 168 -3.93 13.23 10.94
N THR A 169 -4.11 14.34 10.21
CA THR A 169 -3.39 15.59 10.44
C THR A 169 -4.42 16.69 10.67
N LEU A 170 -4.28 17.45 11.76
CA LEU A 170 -5.12 18.60 12.06
C LEU A 170 -4.45 19.89 11.55
N GLU A 171 -5.14 20.57 10.64
CA GLU A 171 -4.75 21.87 10.10
C GLU A 171 -5.70 22.94 10.65
N VAL A 172 -5.18 23.92 11.38
CA VAL A 172 -5.97 24.99 12.01
C VAL A 172 -5.87 26.26 11.17
N TYR A 173 -7.01 26.87 10.89
CA TYR A 173 -7.16 28.10 10.11
C TYR A 173 -7.97 29.15 10.89
N GLU A 174 -8.01 30.39 10.39
CA GLU A 174 -8.82 31.45 11.01
C GLU A 174 -10.33 31.16 10.93
N SER A 175 -10.77 30.46 9.89
CA SER A 175 -12.18 30.11 9.63
C SER A 175 -12.63 28.77 10.24
N GLY A 176 -11.76 28.10 11.00
CA GLY A 176 -12.04 26.77 11.56
C GLY A 176 -10.86 25.81 11.49
N PHE A 177 -11.13 24.51 11.45
CA PHE A 177 -10.10 23.48 11.39
C PHE A 177 -10.44 22.36 10.42
N VAL A 178 -9.41 21.71 9.88
CA VAL A 178 -9.52 20.65 8.88
C VAL A 178 -8.77 19.41 9.39
N TYR A 179 -9.47 18.28 9.44
CA TYR A 179 -8.84 16.97 9.61
C TYR A 179 -8.56 16.37 8.24
N ALA A 180 -7.32 16.03 7.97
CA ALA A 180 -6.89 15.42 6.72
C ALA A 180 -6.35 13.99 6.95
N TYR A 181 -6.77 13.07 6.09
CA TYR A 181 -6.36 11.68 6.04
C TYR A 181 -5.80 11.33 4.67
N LYS A 182 -5.04 10.24 4.62
CA LYS A 182 -4.53 9.66 3.37
C LYS A 182 -5.13 8.28 3.20
N LEU A 183 -6.04 8.11 2.24
CA LEU A 183 -6.50 6.80 1.80
C LEU A 183 -5.50 6.27 0.77
N VAL A 184 -4.81 5.19 1.11
CA VAL A 184 -3.70 4.64 0.31
C VAL A 184 -4.08 3.27 -0.20
N TYR A 185 -4.09 3.11 -1.52
CA TYR A 185 -4.16 1.81 -2.20
C TYR A 185 -2.75 1.41 -2.67
N GLU A 186 -2.27 0.29 -2.16
CA GLU A 186 -0.95 -0.28 -2.43
C GLU A 186 -1.10 -1.79 -2.75
N PRO A 187 -1.23 -2.14 -4.03
CA PRO A 187 -1.42 -3.52 -4.45
C PRO A 187 -0.19 -4.37 -4.14
N ARG A 188 -0.39 -5.55 -3.55
CA ARG A 188 0.68 -6.53 -3.39
C ARG A 188 1.18 -7.01 -4.75
N MET A 189 2.49 -6.91 -4.95
CA MET A 189 3.14 -7.48 -6.13
C MET A 189 3.15 -8.99 -5.98
N LEU A 190 2.76 -9.71 -7.03
CA LEU A 190 2.93 -11.16 -7.05
C LEU A 190 4.41 -11.46 -7.32
N ASP A 191 5.06 -12.22 -6.43
CA ASP A 191 6.51 -12.47 -6.38
C ASP A 191 7.14 -13.02 -7.68
N SER A 192 6.32 -13.42 -8.66
CA SER A 192 6.75 -14.12 -9.86
C SER A 192 6.83 -13.26 -11.14
N SER A 193 6.52 -11.97 -11.11
CA SER A 193 6.55 -11.13 -12.33
C SER A 193 7.40 -9.87 -12.19
N PRO A 194 8.35 -9.61 -13.11
CA PRO A 194 9.13 -8.37 -13.12
C PRO A 194 8.33 -7.13 -13.58
N ILE A 195 7.03 -7.28 -13.87
CA ILE A 195 6.19 -6.23 -14.47
C ILE A 195 5.16 -5.75 -13.44
N THR A 196 5.24 -4.48 -13.07
CA THR A 196 4.25 -3.81 -12.22
C THR A 196 3.02 -3.41 -13.04
N ARG A 197 1.92 -4.16 -12.90
CA ARG A 197 0.66 -3.87 -13.62
C ARG A 197 -0.27 -2.90 -12.87
N SER A 198 -0.07 -2.73 -11.57
CA SER A 198 -0.92 -1.89 -10.72
C SER A 198 -0.10 -0.79 -10.06
N GLN A 199 -0.59 0.45 -10.07
CA GLN A 199 0.10 1.60 -9.49
C GLN A 199 -0.48 1.93 -8.11
N ARG A 200 0.42 2.32 -7.18
CA ARG A 200 0.04 2.86 -5.87
C ARG A 200 -0.74 4.15 -6.05
N THR A 201 -1.87 4.27 -5.37
CA THR A 201 -2.76 5.43 -5.44
C THR A 201 -2.96 6.03 -4.05
N VAL A 202 -2.89 7.36 -3.95
CA VAL A 202 -3.12 8.09 -2.68
C VAL A 202 -4.22 9.10 -2.91
N ILE A 203 -5.26 9.04 -2.07
CA ILE A 203 -6.42 9.93 -2.11
C ILE A 203 -6.42 10.71 -0.80
N ARG A 204 -6.44 12.06 -0.88
CA ARG A 204 -6.60 12.92 0.30
C ARG A 204 -8.07 12.97 0.68
N VAL A 205 -8.36 12.71 1.96
CA VAL A 205 -9.71 12.76 2.53
C VAL A 205 -9.71 13.86 3.58
N GLU A 206 -10.70 14.75 3.54
CA GLU A 206 -10.74 15.93 4.41
C GLU A 206 -12.11 16.11 5.05
N CYS A 207 -12.12 16.50 6.32
CA CYS A 207 -13.27 16.96 7.05
C CYS A 207 -13.04 18.39 7.51
N HIS A 208 -13.88 19.31 7.03
CA HIS A 208 -13.80 20.74 7.31
C HIS A 208 -14.82 21.12 8.40
N TYR A 209 -14.36 21.82 9.43
CA TYR A 209 -15.19 22.27 10.55
C TYR A 209 -15.05 23.78 10.69
N ALA A 210 -16.17 24.50 10.63
CA ALA A 210 -16.20 25.94 10.86
C ALA A 210 -16.20 26.25 12.37
N ASN A 211 -15.70 27.44 12.74
CA ASN A 211 -15.74 27.96 14.10
C ASN A 211 -16.99 28.77 14.42
#